data_AF-A0A0D0RVX7-F1
#
_entry.id   AF-A0A0D0RVX7-F1
#
_cell.length_a   1.000
_cell.length_b   1.000
_cell.length_c   1.000
_cell.angle_alpha   90.00
_cell.angle_beta   90.00
_cell.angle_gamma   90.00
#
_symmetry.space_group_name_H-M   'P 1'
#
loop_
_entity.id
_entity.type
_entity.pdbx_description
1 polymer ?
#
loop_
_entity_poly.entity_id
_entity_poly.type
_entity_poly.pdbx_seq_one_letter_code
_entity_poly.pdbx_strand_id
1 'polypeptide(L)'
;MSSSNSVTVQILDKEYSIICPQEERSNLVSAARYLDGKMREIRSSGKVIGADRIAVMAALNITHDLLHKQERPDVQASGSTREQVRDLLERVDLVLSTDSDTPKG
;
A
#
# COMPACT_ATOMS: atom_id res chain seq x y z
N MET A 1 -28.23 -1.59 23.19
CA MET A 1 -27.06 -0.98 23.84
C MET A 1 -25.92 -1.07 22.83
N SER A 2 -25.47 0.06 22.30
CA SER A 2 -24.41 0.12 21.29
C SER A 2 -23.07 -0.23 21.96
N SER A 3 -22.59 -1.44 21.73
CA SER A 3 -21.29 -1.91 22.19
C SER A 3 -20.19 -1.07 21.52
N SER A 4 -19.82 0.04 22.15
CA SER A 4 -18.70 0.88 21.74
C SER A 4 -17.41 0.12 21.98
N ASN A 5 -16.93 -0.62 20.98
CA ASN A 5 -15.65 -1.30 21.03
C ASN A 5 -14.55 -0.26 20.83
N SER A 6 -14.05 0.31 21.92
CA SER A 6 -12.85 1.13 21.88
C SER A 6 -11.60 0.25 21.79
N VAL A 7 -10.62 0.73 21.04
CA VAL A 7 -9.32 0.09 20.86
C VAL A 7 -8.27 1.07 21.40
N THR A 8 -7.51 0.60 22.38
CA THR A 8 -6.38 1.34 22.94
C THR A 8 -5.12 1.05 22.14
N VAL A 9 -4.41 2.10 21.72
CA VAL A 9 -3.13 2.02 21.01
C VAL A 9 -2.11 2.96 21.65
N GLN A 10 -0.82 2.63 21.52
CA GLN A 10 0.27 3.46 22.01
C GLN A 10 1.06 4.06 20.85
N ILE A 11 1.23 5.39 20.84
CA ILE A 11 1.92 6.14 19.80
C ILE A 11 2.81 7.18 20.46
N LEU A 12 4.12 7.12 20.18
CA LEU A 12 5.16 8.00 20.72
C LEU A 12 5.04 8.19 22.25
N ASP A 13 4.95 7.06 22.95
CA ASP A 13 4.88 6.99 24.42
C ASP A 13 3.60 7.59 25.02
N LYS A 14 2.59 7.91 24.18
CA LYS A 14 1.25 8.33 24.59
C LYS A 14 0.22 7.25 24.26
N GLU A 15 -0.78 7.12 25.11
CA GLU A 15 -1.90 6.18 24.93
C GLU A 15 -3.11 6.90 24.33
N TYR A 16 -3.75 6.25 23.35
CA TYR A 16 -4.93 6.75 22.64
C TYR A 16 -6.02 5.69 22.64
N SER A 17 -7.25 6.09 23.01
CA SER A 17 -8.44 5.23 22.94
C SER A 17 -9.30 5.68 21.76
N ILE A 18 -9.48 4.81 20.78
CA ILE A 18 -10.15 5.11 19.51
C ILE A 18 -11.35 4.18 19.35
N ILE A 19 -12.51 4.73 19.04
CA ILE A 19 -13.71 3.94 18.75
C ILE A 19 -13.50 3.28 17.38
N CYS A 20 -13.57 1.96 17.32
CA CYS A 20 -13.26 1.21 16.10
C CYS A 20 -14.12 -0.06 16.03
N PRO A 21 -14.78 -0.33 14.89
CA PRO A 21 -15.52 -1.58 14.71
C PRO A 21 -14.56 -2.79 14.79
N GLN A 22 -15.07 -3.94 15.23
CA GLN A 22 -14.23 -5.10 15.55
C GLN A 22 -13.44 -5.61 14.34
N GLU A 23 -14.00 -5.50 13.14
CA GLU A 23 -13.37 -5.84 11.87
C GLU A 23 -12.17 -4.96 11.50
N GLU A 24 -12.16 -3.70 11.93
CA GLU A 24 -11.07 -2.76 11.62
C GLU A 24 -9.98 -2.71 12.69
N ARG A 25 -10.20 -3.34 13.85
CA ARG A 25 -9.27 -3.30 14.99
C ARG A 25 -7.83 -3.66 14.59
N SER A 26 -7.66 -4.70 13.78
CA SER A 26 -6.32 -5.14 13.33
C SER A 26 -5.65 -4.08 12.46
N ASN A 27 -6.42 -3.46 11.56
CA ASN A 27 -5.93 -2.41 10.68
C ASN A 27 -5.53 -1.17 11.46
N LEU A 28 -6.35 -0.76 12.43
CA LEU A 28 -6.05 0.37 13.31
C LEU A 28 -4.77 0.14 14.14
N VAL A 29 -4.63 -1.04 14.75
CA VAL A 29 -3.42 -1.39 15.51
C VAL A 29 -2.18 -1.37 14.62
N SER A 30 -2.29 -1.86 13.40
CA SER A 30 -1.20 -1.84 12.41
C SER A 30 -0.84 -0.41 12.00
N ALA A 31 -1.83 0.44 11.74
CA ALA A 31 -1.64 1.85 11.43
C ALA A 31 -0.97 2.61 12.59
N ALA A 32 -1.41 2.36 13.83
CA ALA A 32 -0.82 2.97 15.02
C ALA A 32 0.66 2.58 15.21
N ARG A 33 1.01 1.30 15.01
CA ARG A 33 2.40 0.83 15.05
C ARG A 33 3.25 1.48 13.95
N TYR A 34 2.71 1.61 12.74
CA TYR A 34 3.43 2.24 11.64
C TYR A 34 3.69 3.74 11.92
N LEU A 35 2.68 4.45 12.42
CA LEU A 35 2.81 5.84 12.84
C LEU A 35 3.83 6.00 13.98
N ASP A 36 3.78 5.17 15.02
CA ASP A 36 4.75 5.17 16.13
C ASP A 36 6.18 5.00 15.62
N GLY A 37 6.42 4.03 14.72
CA GLY A 37 7.72 3.81 14.11
C GLY A 37 8.23 5.06 13.37
N LYS A 38 7.40 5.67 12.53
CA LYS A 38 7.76 6.91 11.80
C LYS A 38 8.03 8.08 12.73
N MET A 39 7.24 8.25 13.78
CA MET A 39 7.48 9.31 14.77
C MET A 39 8.78 9.09 15.55
N ARG A 40 9.12 7.84 15.92
CA ARG A 40 10.40 7.51 16.58
C ARG A 40 11.60 7.73 15.66
N GLU A 41 11.49 7.38 14.38
CA GLU A 41 12.50 7.63 13.35
C GLU A 41 12.81 9.15 13.28
N ILE A 42 11.77 9.97 13.12
CA ILE A 42 11.92 11.43 13.05
C ILE A 42 12.50 11.99 14.35
N ARG A 43 12.02 11.52 15.52
CA ARG A 43 12.56 11.91 16.82
C ARG A 43 14.05 11.59 16.95
N SER A 44 14.46 10.41 16.50
CA SER A 44 15.86 9.95 16.57
C SER A 44 16.80 10.77 15.67
N SER A 45 16.28 11.36 14.59
CA SER A 45 17.07 12.20 13.69
C SER A 45 17.53 13.51 14.34
N GLY A 46 16.87 13.95 15.43
CA GLY A 46 17.15 15.21 16.11
C GLY A 46 16.80 16.48 15.31
N LYS A 47 16.37 16.37 14.05
CA LYS A 47 16.09 17.51 13.16
C LYS A 47 14.80 18.25 13.49
N VAL A 48 13.83 17.54 14.09
CA VAL A 48 12.51 18.07 14.42
C VAL A 48 12.31 17.99 15.93
N ILE A 49 12.03 19.12 16.56
CA ILE A 49 11.84 19.23 18.00
C ILE A 49 10.35 19.46 18.28
N GLY A 50 9.81 18.72 19.25
CA GLY A 50 8.42 18.81 19.70
C GLY A 50 7.53 17.68 19.13
N ALA A 51 6.78 17.03 20.02
CA ALA A 51 5.94 15.89 19.69
C ALA A 51 4.89 16.21 18.61
N ASP A 52 4.29 17.40 18.66
CA ASP A 52 3.27 17.82 17.70
C ASP A 52 3.86 17.99 16.29
N ARG A 53 5.06 18.61 16.19
CA ARG A 53 5.77 18.74 14.91
C ARG A 53 6.21 17.39 14.36
N ILE A 54 6.67 16.49 15.23
CA ILE A 54 7.02 15.11 14.86
C ILE A 54 5.79 14.38 14.32
N ALA A 55 4.62 14.53 14.94
CA ALA A 55 3.37 13.91 14.48
C ALA A 55 2.97 14.42 13.10
N VAL A 56 3.02 15.74 12.88
CA VAL A 56 2.70 16.35 11.57
C VAL A 56 3.67 15.87 10.49
N MET A 57 4.97 15.84 10.78
CA MET A 57 5.98 15.35 9.82
C MET A 57 5.80 13.86 9.51
N ALA A 58 5.49 13.04 10.51
CA ALA A 58 5.19 11.63 10.30
C ALA A 58 3.95 11.45 9.41
N ALA A 59 2.86 12.16 9.70
CA ALA A 59 1.64 12.11 8.91
C ALA A 59 1.88 12.54 7.45
N LEU A 60 2.64 13.62 7.23
CA LEU A 60 3.00 14.09 5.90
C LEU A 60 3.83 13.06 5.12
N ASN A 61 4.85 12.46 5.75
CA ASN A 61 5.68 11.45 5.10
C ASN A 61 4.86 10.21 4.71
N ILE A 62 3.99 9.74 5.62
CA ILE A 62 3.12 8.58 5.36
C ILE A 62 2.16 8.88 4.20
N THR A 63 1.56 10.07 4.20
CA THR A 63 0.63 10.48 3.13
C THR A 63 1.35 10.63 1.79
N HIS A 64 2.56 11.18 1.79
CA HIS A 64 3.40 11.29 0.60
C HIS A 64 3.71 9.91 0.01
N ASP A 65 4.11 8.94 0.84
CA ASP A 65 4.37 7.57 0.42
C ASP A 65 3.12 6.89 -0.18
N LEU A 66 1.95 7.12 0.41
CA LEU A 66 0.68 6.59 -0.08
C LEU A 66 0.36 7.16 -1.48
N LEU A 67 0.45 8.48 -1.64
CA LEU A 67 0.17 9.15 -2.91
C LEU A 67 1.18 8.74 -4.00
N HIS A 68 2.47 8.62 -3.66
CA HIS A 68 3.50 8.16 -4.60
C HIS A 68 3.27 6.73 -5.07
N LYS A 69 2.80 5.84 -4.18
CA LYS A 69 2.43 4.47 -4.55
C LYS A 69 1.17 4.43 -5.42
N GLN A 70 0.25 5.40 -5.27
CA GLN A 70 -0.95 5.52 -6.08
C GLN A 70 -0.70 6.17 -7.46
N GLU A 71 0.39 6.92 -7.63
CA GLU A 71 0.82 7.42 -8.95
C GLU A 71 1.61 6.36 -9.76
N ARG A 72 2.24 5.40 -9.09
CA ARG A 72 3.01 4.30 -9.71
C ARG A 72 2.30 2.95 -10.00
N PRO A 73 1.00 2.70 -9.75
CA PRO A 73 0.43 1.36 -9.93
C PRO A 73 0.31 0.95 -11.40
N ASP A 74 0.24 1.90 -12.35
CA ASP A 74 -0.11 1.56 -13.74
C ASP A 74 1.06 1.47 -14.71
N VAL A 75 2.21 2.10 -14.43
CA VAL A 75 3.28 2.17 -15.44
C VAL A 75 4.12 0.89 -15.49
N GLN A 76 4.32 0.20 -14.36
CA GLN A 76 5.21 -0.98 -14.30
C GLN A 76 4.48 -2.32 -14.34
N ALA A 77 3.28 -2.43 -13.75
CA ALA A 77 2.53 -3.68 -13.75
C ALA A 77 1.73 -3.87 -15.06
N SER A 78 1.05 -2.82 -15.55
CA SER A 78 0.21 -2.91 -16.75
C SER A 78 1.05 -2.93 -18.04
N GLY A 79 2.18 -2.22 -18.11
CA GLY A 79 3.05 -2.19 -19.30
C GLY A 79 3.66 -3.56 -19.61
N SER A 80 4.39 -4.14 -18.65
CA SER A 80 5.06 -5.43 -18.83
C SER A 80 4.07 -6.58 -19.05
N THR A 81 2.94 -6.59 -18.33
CA THR A 81 1.94 -7.65 -18.48
C THR A 81 1.22 -7.55 -19.83
N ARG A 82 0.93 -6.32 -20.30
CA ARG A 82 0.26 -6.10 -21.59
C ARG A 82 1.17 -6.44 -22.78
N GLU A 83 2.46 -6.18 -22.66
CA GLU A 83 3.46 -6.61 -23.67
C GLU A 83 3.59 -8.13 -23.71
N GLN A 84 3.67 -8.80 -22.56
CA GLN A 84 3.71 -10.27 -22.48
C GLN A 84 2.45 -10.92 -23.05
N VAL A 85 1.27 -10.36 -22.78
CA VAL A 85 0.00 -10.83 -23.37
C VAL A 85 -0.01 -10.63 -24.88
N ARG A 86 0.54 -9.52 -25.39
CA ARG A 86 0.63 -9.27 -26.84
C ARG A 86 1.55 -10.26 -27.54
N ASP A 87 2.73 -10.52 -26.98
CA ASP A 87 3.70 -11.51 -27.50
C ASP A 87 3.10 -12.93 -27.53
N LEU A 88 2.38 -13.32 -26.48
CA LEU A 88 1.68 -14.60 -26.43
C LEU A 88 0.59 -14.72 -27.51
N LEU A 89 -0.19 -13.66 -27.73
CA LEU A 89 -1.22 -13.64 -28.77
C LEU A 89 -0.61 -13.75 -30.17
N GLU A 90 0.48 -13.03 -30.44
CA GLU A 90 1.17 -13.06 -31.74
C GLU A 90 1.76 -14.45 -32.04
N ARG A 91 2.29 -15.13 -31.02
CA ARG A 91 2.78 -16.52 -31.15
C ARG A 91 1.66 -17.52 -31.41
N VAL A 92 0.49 -17.33 -30.79
CA VAL A 92 -0.69 -18.18 -31.05
C VAL A 92 -1.19 -17.99 -32.49
N ASP A 93 -1.28 -16.74 -32.95
CA ASP A 93 -1.72 -16.42 -34.32
C ASP A 93 -0.76 -16.98 -35.39
N LEU A 94 0.55 -16.94 -35.10
CA LEU A 94 1.57 -17.53 -35.96
C LEU A 94 1.39 -19.05 -36.10
N VAL A 95 1.16 -19.76 -35.00
CA VAL A 95 0.97 -21.23 -35.01
C VAL A 95 -0.34 -21.62 -35.71
N LEU A 96 -1.43 -20.88 -35.44
CA LEU A 96 -2.72 -21.11 -36.10
C LEU A 96 -2.64 -20.89 -37.61
N SER A 97 -1.88 -19.90 -38.06
CA SER A 97 -1.65 -19.64 -39.48
C SER A 97 -0.85 -20.76 -40.16
N THR A 98 0.10 -21.38 -39.44
CA THR A 98 0.88 -22.51 -39.96
C THR A 98 0.10 -23.82 -40.01
N ASP A 99 -0.90 -24.02 -39.14
CA ASP A 99 -1.73 -25.23 -39.12
C ASP A 99 -2.76 -25.27 -40.27
N SER A 100 -3.26 -24.11 -40.72
CA SER A 100 -4.16 -24.01 -41.88
C SER A 100 -3.51 -24.32 -43.23
N ASP A 101 -2.19 -24.51 -43.28
CA ASP A 101 -1.43 -24.84 -44.49
C ASP A 101 -1.06 -26.34 -44.61
N THR A 102 -1.67 -27.21 -43.81
CA THR A 102 -1.60 -28.66 -44.06
C THR A 102 -2.67 -29.08 -45.08
N PRO A 103 -2.32 -29.32 -46.36
CA PRO A 103 -3.27 -29.90 -47.29
C PRO A 103 -3.66 -31.29 -46.79
N LYS A 104 -4.96 -31.55 -46.70
CA LYS A 104 -5.51 -32.89 -46.56
C LYS A 104 -4.90 -33.79 -47.62
N GLY A 105 -4.01 -34.68 -47.21
CA GLY A 105 -3.60 -35.88 -47.94
C GLY A 105 -4.35 -37.08 -47.39
#